data_AF-A0A9Q8PES2-F1
#
_entry.id   AF-A0A9Q8PES2-F1
#
_cell.length_a   1.000
_cell.length_b   1.000
_cell.length_c   1.000
_cell.angle_alpha   90.00
_cell.angle_beta   90.00
_cell.angle_gamma   90.00
#
_symmetry.space_group_name_H-M   'P 1'
#
loop_
_entity.id
_entity.type
_entity.pdbx_description
1 polymer ?
#
loop_
_entity_poly.entity_id
_entity_poly.type
_entity_poly.pdbx_seq_one_letter_code
_entity_poly.pdbx_strand_id
1 'polypeptide(L)'
;MKAISSEDLNHLLGTLPQELYDEIYTLTFTPSSHTHAFSTSWQPPHLLHVDRASRALFAEKYFGTASTFTSRTSAVIHFVTLAKWLSRLDPKHLELISSIMVTDVRPQGSQSWSQINPSIY
;
A
#
# COMPACT_ATOMS: atom_id res chain seq x y z
N MET A 1 6.65 19.93 29.92
CA MET A 1 5.52 19.39 29.11
C MET A 1 5.27 17.96 29.59
N LYS A 2 4.05 17.63 30.01
CA LYS A 2 3.69 16.29 30.49
C LYS A 2 3.46 15.40 29.26
N ALA A 3 4.15 14.26 29.17
CA ALA A 3 3.91 13.29 28.12
C ALA A 3 2.50 12.69 28.32
N ILE A 4 1.66 12.76 27.29
CA ILE A 4 0.36 12.08 27.28
C ILE A 4 0.64 10.59 27.13
N SER A 5 0.13 9.78 28.05
CA SER A 5 0.25 8.32 27.95
C SER A 5 -0.70 7.77 26.88
N SER A 6 -0.43 6.57 26.35
CA SER A 6 -1.34 5.92 25.40
C SER A 6 -2.73 5.68 25.98
N GLU A 7 -2.81 5.52 27.31
CA GLU A 7 -4.05 5.30 28.05
C GLU A 7 -4.89 6.59 28.13
N ASP A 8 -4.23 7.73 28.40
CA ASP A 8 -4.86 9.05 28.37
C ASP A 8 -5.36 9.39 26.96
N LEU A 9 -4.61 9.00 25.92
CA LEU A 9 -5.01 9.20 24.52
C LEU A 9 -6.26 8.40 24.17
N ASN A 10 -6.31 7.11 24.54
CA ASN A 10 -7.48 6.26 24.30
C ASN A 10 -8.71 6.76 25.05
N HIS A 11 -8.55 7.23 26.29
CA HIS A 11 -9.64 7.84 27.04
C HIS A 11 -10.16 9.10 26.34
N LEU A 12 -9.28 9.98 25.86
CA LEU A 12 -9.68 11.17 25.10
C LEU A 12 -10.41 10.82 23.80
N LEU A 13 -9.91 9.82 23.04
CA LEU A 13 -10.58 9.33 21.84
C LEU A 13 -11.99 8.80 22.13
N GLY A 14 -12.18 8.13 23.26
CA GLY A 14 -13.49 7.64 23.71
C GLY A 14 -14.48 8.73 24.14
N THR A 15 -14.00 9.95 24.39
CA THR A 15 -14.85 11.10 24.74
C THR A 15 -15.28 11.95 23.54
N LEU A 16 -14.77 11.64 22.33
CA LEU A 16 -15.12 12.38 21.13
C LEU A 16 -16.56 12.08 20.70
N PRO A 17 -17.30 13.09 20.20
CA PRO A 17 -18.46 12.85 19.35
C PRO A 17 -18.10 11.90 18.19
N GLN A 18 -19.03 11.01 17.85
CA GLN A 18 -18.81 9.98 16.82
C GLN A 18 -18.31 10.57 15.49
N GLU A 19 -18.84 11.72 15.08
CA GLU A 19 -18.44 12.41 13.83
C GLU A 19 -16.94 12.75 13.81
N LEU A 20 -16.41 13.25 14.93
CA LEU A 20 -14.99 13.61 15.04
C LEU A 20 -14.10 12.37 15.14
N TYR A 21 -14.58 11.32 15.81
CA TYR A 21 -13.89 10.03 15.82
C TYR A 21 -13.76 9.48 14.39
N ASP A 22 -14.87 9.47 13.64
CA ASP A 22 -14.92 8.96 12.26
C ASP A 22 -14.05 9.80 11.31
N GLU A 23 -14.00 11.12 11.50
CA GLU A 23 -13.16 12.02 10.72
C GLU A 23 -11.66 11.78 10.99
N ILE A 24 -11.25 11.73 12.27
CA ILE A 24 -9.87 11.42 12.66
C ILE A 24 -9.48 10.03 12.15
N TYR A 25 -10.37 9.06 12.29
CA TYR A 25 -10.17 7.70 11.80
C TYR A 25 -9.97 7.69 10.28
N THR A 26 -10.84 8.38 9.55
CA THR A 26 -10.76 8.48 8.09
C THR A 26 -9.46 9.15 7.64
N LEU A 27 -9.05 10.24 8.31
CA LEU A 27 -7.79 10.93 8.01
C LEU A 27 -6.56 10.06 8.31
N THR A 28 -6.63 9.21 9.34
CA THR A 28 -5.49 8.38 9.78
C THR A 28 -5.37 7.10 8.96
N PHE A 29 -6.49 6.47 8.61
CA PHE A 29 -6.54 5.16 7.92
C PHE A 29 -6.90 5.27 6.43
N THR A 30 -6.63 6.42 5.80
CA THR A 30 -6.69 6.57 4.35
C THR A 30 -5.27 6.69 3.79
N PRO A 31 -4.89 5.89 2.78
CA PRO A 31 -3.59 6.01 2.13
C PRO A 31 -3.40 7.44 1.57
N SER A 32 -2.23 8.03 1.81
CA SER A 32 -1.90 9.37 1.31
C SER A 32 -1.66 9.43 -0.20
N SER A 33 -1.52 8.28 -0.85
CA SER A 33 -1.34 8.14 -2.29
C SER A 33 -1.94 6.84 -2.77
N HIS A 34 -2.36 6.81 -4.03
CA HIS A 34 -2.75 5.59 -4.74
C HIS A 34 -1.59 5.01 -5.55
N THR A 35 -0.41 5.65 -5.57
CA THR A 35 0.77 5.11 -6.25
C THR A 35 1.80 4.70 -5.20
N HIS A 36 2.16 3.42 -5.22
CA HIS A 36 3.05 2.84 -4.24
C HIS A 36 4.29 2.26 -4.92
N ALA A 37 5.47 2.65 -4.45
CA ALA A 37 6.69 2.03 -4.90
C ALA A 37 6.88 0.67 -4.19
N PHE A 38 7.15 -0.39 -4.94
CA PHE A 38 7.59 -1.67 -4.38
C PHE A 38 9.03 -1.98 -4.77
N SER A 39 9.73 -2.66 -3.87
CA SER A 39 11.13 -3.05 -4.02
C SER A 39 11.41 -4.31 -3.19
N THR A 40 12.61 -4.87 -3.33
CA THR A 40 13.08 -5.98 -2.49
C THR A 40 13.21 -5.62 -1.01
N SER A 41 13.37 -4.33 -0.71
CA SER A 41 13.43 -3.78 0.65
C SER A 41 12.08 -3.21 1.11
N TRP A 42 11.00 -3.44 0.36
CA TRP A 42 9.68 -2.95 0.74
C TRP A 42 9.27 -3.52 2.10
N GLN A 43 8.71 -2.62 2.92
CA GLN A 43 8.11 -2.93 4.20
C GLN A 43 6.65 -2.49 4.18
N PRO A 44 5.74 -3.29 4.77
CA PRO A 44 4.34 -2.90 4.90
C PRO A 44 4.21 -1.58 5.68
N PRO A 45 3.29 -0.69 5.27
CA PRO A 45 2.95 0.49 6.07
C PRO A 45 2.63 0.14 7.51
N HIS A 46 3.09 0.94 8.46
CA HIS A 46 2.85 0.73 9.90
C HIS A 46 1.35 0.60 10.24
N LEU A 47 0.47 1.22 9.45
CA LEU A 47 -1.00 1.13 9.60
C LEU A 47 -1.54 -0.29 9.38
N LEU A 48 -0.81 -1.16 8.68
CA LEU A 48 -1.16 -2.58 8.56
C LEU A 48 -0.87 -3.37 9.85
N HIS A 49 -0.28 -2.76 10.88
CA HIS A 49 0.11 -3.45 12.12
C HIS A 49 -0.72 -3.03 13.36
N VAL A 50 -1.70 -2.13 13.23
CA VAL A 50 -2.40 -1.54 14.39
C VAL A 50 -3.40 -2.52 15.02
N ASP A 51 -4.50 -2.80 14.33
CA ASP A 51 -5.50 -3.79 14.75
C ASP A 51 -6.12 -4.49 13.54
N ARG A 52 -6.83 -5.61 13.77
CA ARG A 52 -7.35 -6.45 12.69
C ARG A 52 -8.41 -5.75 11.83
N ALA A 53 -9.28 -4.94 12.43
CA ALA A 53 -10.37 -4.27 11.73
C ALA A 53 -9.83 -3.10 10.91
N SER A 54 -9.00 -2.24 11.50
CA SER A 54 -8.38 -1.12 10.79
C SER A 54 -7.41 -1.60 9.71
N ARG A 55 -6.70 -2.71 9.94
CA ARG A 55 -5.88 -3.34 8.91
C ARG A 55 -6.71 -3.75 7.70
N ALA A 56 -7.90 -4.32 7.89
CA ALA A 56 -8.74 -4.74 6.77
C ALA A 56 -9.21 -3.53 5.93
N LEU A 57 -9.68 -2.47 6.61
CA LEU A 57 -10.12 -1.24 5.96
C LEU A 57 -8.98 -0.51 5.25
N PHE A 58 -7.81 -0.42 5.89
CA PHE A 58 -6.63 0.18 5.28
C PHE A 58 -6.11 -0.66 4.11
N ALA A 59 -6.09 -1.98 4.24
CA ALA A 59 -5.64 -2.88 3.16
C ALA A 59 -6.55 -2.78 1.93
N GLU A 60 -7.87 -2.69 2.12
CA GLU A 60 -8.82 -2.47 1.03
C GLU A 60 -8.50 -1.19 0.25
N LYS A 61 -8.25 -0.09 0.95
CA LYS A 61 -7.87 1.18 0.31
C LYS A 61 -6.46 1.16 -0.29
N TYR A 62 -5.50 0.50 0.37
CA TYR A 62 -4.09 0.50 -0.01
C TYR A 62 -3.79 -0.46 -1.17
N PHE A 63 -4.38 -1.65 -1.17
CA PHE A 63 -4.17 -2.66 -2.21
C PHE A 63 -5.29 -2.69 -3.26
N GLY A 64 -6.45 -2.09 -2.98
CA GLY A 64 -7.63 -2.16 -3.83
C GLY A 64 -7.48 -1.49 -5.19
N THR A 65 -8.59 -1.49 -5.94
CA THR A 65 -8.61 -1.27 -7.39
C THR A 65 -8.04 0.07 -7.86
N ALA A 66 -8.04 1.09 -7.01
CA ALA A 66 -7.51 2.41 -7.33
C ALA A 66 -5.97 2.50 -7.19
N SER A 67 -5.34 1.51 -6.55
CA SER A 67 -3.91 1.53 -6.25
C SER A 67 -3.07 0.98 -7.39
N THR A 68 -1.98 1.69 -7.68
CA THR A 68 -0.97 1.31 -8.67
C THR A 68 0.36 1.06 -7.97
N PHE A 69 0.88 -0.15 -8.12
CA PHE A 69 2.21 -0.50 -7.62
C PHE A 69 3.24 -0.35 -8.74
N THR A 70 4.29 0.44 -8.48
CA THR A 70 5.37 0.72 -9.43
C THR A 70 6.72 0.31 -8.86
N SER A 71 7.65 -0.11 -9.71
CA SER A 71 9.02 -0.40 -9.26
C SER A 71 10.01 0.26 -10.19
N ARG A 72 10.96 1.00 -9.59
CA ARG A 72 12.06 1.64 -10.30
C ARG A 72 13.28 0.71 -10.29
N THR A 73 13.22 -0.36 -11.05
CA THR A 73 14.34 -1.30 -11.18
C THR A 73 14.63 -1.60 -12.65
N SER A 74 15.76 -2.25 -12.93
CA SER A 74 16.13 -2.63 -14.29
C SER A 74 15.22 -3.73 -14.83
N ALA A 75 14.93 -3.68 -16.13
CA ALA A 75 14.30 -4.75 -16.92
C ALA A 75 14.63 -6.18 -16.45
N VAL A 76 15.92 -6.44 -16.18
CA VAL A 76 16.47 -7.77 -15.88
C VAL A 76 16.02 -8.31 -14.52
N ILE A 77 15.70 -7.44 -13.54
CA ILE A 77 15.44 -7.84 -12.14
C ILE A 77 13.96 -7.64 -11.76
N HIS A 78 13.13 -7.13 -12.66
CA HIS A 78 11.70 -6.89 -12.37
C HIS A 78 10.98 -8.13 -11.89
N PHE A 79 11.13 -9.26 -12.59
CA PHE A 79 10.38 -10.48 -12.25
C PHE A 79 10.78 -11.02 -10.87
N VAL A 80 12.08 -11.01 -10.54
CA VAL A 80 12.58 -11.45 -9.22
C VAL A 80 12.11 -10.50 -8.12
N THR A 81 12.12 -9.19 -8.37
CA THR A 81 11.66 -8.19 -7.39
C THR A 81 10.16 -8.30 -7.15
N LEU A 82 9.39 -8.47 -8.21
CA LEU A 82 7.94 -8.64 -8.16
C LEU A 82 7.56 -9.93 -7.43
N ALA A 83 8.14 -11.07 -7.80
CA ALA A 83 7.86 -12.36 -7.16
C ALA A 83 8.20 -12.33 -5.66
N LYS A 84 9.32 -11.71 -5.28
CA LYS A 84 9.72 -11.55 -3.86
C LYS A 84 8.80 -10.60 -3.10
N TRP A 85 8.25 -9.58 -3.75
CA TRP A 85 7.30 -8.67 -3.13
C TRP A 85 5.93 -9.35 -2.95
N LEU A 86 5.43 -10.02 -3.97
CA LEU A 86 4.17 -10.78 -3.91
C LEU A 86 4.21 -11.87 -2.85
N SER A 87 5.34 -12.58 -2.69
CA SER A 87 5.47 -13.64 -1.67
C SER A 87 5.47 -13.13 -0.23
N ARG A 88 5.62 -11.81 0.01
CA ARG A 88 5.54 -11.20 1.34
C ARG A 88 4.13 -10.73 1.71
N LEU A 89 3.21 -10.72 0.76
CA LEU A 89 1.84 -10.27 0.99
C LEU A 89 0.99 -11.42 1.54
N ASP A 90 0.08 -11.08 2.46
CA ASP A 90 -0.97 -11.99 2.88
C ASP A 90 -1.85 -12.32 1.66
N PRO A 91 -2.26 -13.59 1.46
CA PRO A 91 -3.16 -13.97 0.36
C PRO A 91 -4.38 -13.07 0.23
N LYS A 92 -4.95 -12.59 1.35
CA LYS A 92 -6.10 -11.69 1.33
C LYS A 92 -5.80 -10.32 0.75
N HIS A 93 -4.57 -9.84 0.88
CA HIS A 93 -4.15 -8.58 0.26
C HIS A 93 -3.87 -8.76 -1.24
N LEU A 94 -3.41 -9.95 -1.65
CA LEU A 94 -3.19 -10.27 -3.07
C LEU A 94 -4.50 -10.25 -3.86
N GLU A 95 -5.59 -10.76 -3.27
CA GLU A 95 -6.93 -10.74 -3.89
C GLU A 95 -7.46 -9.33 -4.17
N LEU A 96 -6.98 -8.32 -3.43
CA LEU A 96 -7.40 -6.93 -3.59
C LEU A 96 -6.67 -6.22 -4.74
N ILE A 97 -5.51 -6.72 -5.16
CA ILE A 97 -4.67 -6.06 -6.16
C ILE A 97 -5.26 -6.30 -7.56
N SER A 98 -5.78 -5.24 -8.17
CA SER A 98 -6.33 -5.29 -9.53
C SER A 98 -5.29 -5.09 -10.62
N SER A 99 -4.22 -4.33 -10.35
CA SER A 99 -3.26 -3.90 -11.36
C SER A 99 -1.88 -3.62 -10.77
N ILE A 100 -0.84 -4.04 -11.48
CA ILE A 100 0.56 -3.78 -11.15
C ILE A 100 1.24 -3.22 -12.39
N MET A 101 1.82 -2.02 -12.29
CA MET A 101 2.55 -1.40 -13.39
C MET A 101 4.05 -1.49 -13.16
N VAL A 102 4.73 -2.26 -14.00
CA VAL A 102 6.19 -2.35 -13.97
C VAL A 102 6.76 -1.37 -14.99
N THR A 103 7.38 -0.30 -14.50
CA THR A 103 8.05 0.68 -15.37
C THR A 103 9.56 0.44 -15.35
N ASP A 104 10.09 0.06 -16.50
CA ASP A 104 11.53 -0.04 -16.70
C ASP A 104 12.13 1.38 -16.75
N VAL A 105 13.02 1.69 -15.80
CA VAL A 105 13.86 2.88 -15.95
C VAL A 105 14.98 2.51 -16.90
N ARG A 106 14.69 2.64 -18.19
CA ARG A 106 15.75 2.75 -19.17
C ARG A 106 16.53 4.04 -18.86
N PRO A 107 17.88 4.00 -18.83
CA PRO A 107 18.66 5.23 -18.84
C PRO A 107 18.17 6.08 -20.03
N GLN A 108 17.89 7.37 -19.79
CA GLN A 108 17.40 8.31 -20.80
C GLN A 108 18.16 8.12 -22.12
N GLY A 109 17.51 7.49 -23.11
CA GLY A 109 18.18 7.12 -24.35
C GLY A 109 17.46 6.12 -25.25
N SER A 110 16.44 5.38 -24.79
CA SER A 110 15.71 4.48 -25.71
C SER A 110 14.24 4.28 -25.32
N GLN A 111 13.35 5.11 -25.87
CA GLN A 111 11.92 4.79 -25.90
C GLN A 111 11.67 3.65 -26.89
N SER A 112 11.09 2.54 -26.42
CA SER A 112 10.41 1.55 -27.27
C SER A 112 9.38 0.86 -26.40
N TRP A 113 8.12 1.22 -26.61
CA TRP A 113 6.95 0.72 -25.91
C TRP A 113 6.62 -0.69 -26.39
N SER A 114 6.44 -1.63 -25.48
CA SER A 114 5.70 -2.87 -25.75
C SER A 114 4.57 -2.99 -24.75
N GLN A 115 3.35 -2.73 -25.23
CA GLN A 115 2.13 -3.17 -24.56
C GLN A 115 2.10 -4.70 -24.64
N ILE A 116 2.17 -5.38 -23.49
CA ILE A 116 1.84 -6.81 -23.43
C ILE A 116 0.36 -6.91 -23.09
N ASN A 117 -0.43 -7.35 -24.06
CA ASN A 117 -1.86 -7.60 -23.93
C ASN A 117 -2.05 -9.06 -23.47
N PRO A 118 -2.61 -9.35 -22.28
CA PRO A 118 -2.76 -10.71 -21.80
C PRO A 118 -4.08 -11.28 -22.33
N SER A 119 -4.03 -11.95 -23.47
CA SER A 119 -5.15 -12.76 -23.97
C SER A 119 -4.67 -14.00 -24.71
N ILE A 120 -3.83 -14.82 -24.06
CA ILE A 120 -3.72 -16.26 -24.35
C ILE A 120 -3.32 -16.97 -23.06
N TYR A 121 -4.30 -17.48 -22.32
CA TYR A 121 -4.31 -18.81 -21.69
C TYR A 121 -5.77 -19.21 -21.49
#